data_AF-A0A8J9W532-F1
#
_entry.id   AF-A0A8J9W532-F1
#
_cell.length_a   1.000
_cell.length_b   1.000
_cell.length_c   1.000
_cell.angle_alpha   90.00
_cell.angle_beta   90.00
_cell.angle_gamma   90.00
#
_symmetry.space_group_name_H-M   'P 1'
#
loop_
_entity.id
_entity.type
_entity.pdbx_description
1 polymer ?
#
loop_
_entity_poly.entity_id
_entity_poly.type
_entity_poly.pdbx_seq_one_letter_code
_entity_poly.pdbx_strand_id
1 'polypeptide(L)'
;MIDNAIDCDFELQGIDCHTIPEPEQCMGTIKVQHNFKILNLNIRSINKNFANFLTTLKRFDLLFDVIILTECWLDENTMIPTIPTYKAFNTHKIINQNSGVVVFIKDSWNAIVSEPDLKDANCLQIEILNLITILGVYRPPCFRNISNFLFSLDTILSAQSNLHKILVLAGDINIDLLSSTCNQELEYLCLTAEHGLHPAITKPTRAETCLDHVFVNKIQGVTGVVCCSDITDHDVVIVGLSMSMPKSRVRKPFTMKQDVKLIKNELGLTNWSTLLDCDDVNETVNAFCYKLFHIINRHTRKVPKKRQECNIKPWITPGLIRCMRHRDRLHILSRKHPQDLLTRVIYNRYRNFCNSLLRRLKMEYEKHILLSNLTNAKKLWRSIKDICNLSENKEEPYELLGTHGEINTIQSLNKCNNYFLNVGHELANRILHDLQTDQATLVTKVHQNNVMPPNSFFMRPTDKYELQSLIVSLHNDKAPGIDDLSNKLLKDIKDVIIHPLTFIINCSLENGCALKMKEESPEYNKTTLALNVPDVNYFKQLRSELR
;
A
#
# COMPACT_ATOMS: atom_id res chain seq x y z
N MET A 1 38.34 45.84 22.13
CA MET A 1 38.47 44.72 21.16
C MET A 1 37.69 43.49 21.64
N ILE A 2 36.48 43.66 22.18
CA ILE A 2 35.59 42.55 22.59
C ILE A 2 34.15 42.96 22.22
N ASP A 3 33.91 43.29 20.95
CA ASP A 3 32.57 43.66 20.45
C ASP A 3 32.24 43.10 19.06
N ASN A 4 33.07 42.21 18.48
CA ASN A 4 32.90 41.72 17.10
C ASN A 4 32.76 40.18 16.99
N ALA A 5 32.20 39.50 17.99
CA ALA A 5 32.09 38.03 17.99
C ALA A 5 30.66 37.50 18.16
N ILE A 6 29.65 38.26 17.71
CA ILE A 6 28.26 37.79 17.65
C ILE A 6 27.70 38.08 16.25
N ASP A 7 28.36 37.50 15.25
CA ASP A 7 27.73 37.12 13.97
C ASP A 7 27.94 35.61 13.86
N CYS A 8 27.16 34.86 14.63
CA CYS A 8 27.10 33.40 14.50
C CYS A 8 26.11 33.06 13.38
N ASP A 9 26.50 33.33 12.13
CA ASP A 9 25.97 32.60 10.99
C ASP A 9 26.43 31.14 11.17
N PHE A 10 25.56 30.32 11.78
CA PHE A 10 25.75 28.87 11.95
C PHE A 10 25.58 28.17 10.57
N GLU A 11 26.41 28.53 9.59
CA GLU A 11 26.62 27.69 8.41
C GLU A 11 27.51 26.51 8.83
N LEU A 12 26.87 25.47 9.40
CA LEU A 12 27.49 24.17 9.58
C LEU A 12 28.02 23.70 8.22
N GLN A 13 29.35 23.63 8.07
CA GLN A 13 30.00 23.14 6.85
C GLN A 13 29.45 21.74 6.49
N GLY A 14 28.51 21.69 5.53
CA GLY A 14 27.99 20.46 4.95
C GLY A 14 26.46 20.26 4.95
N ILE A 15 25.68 21.06 5.70
CA ILE A 15 24.20 21.04 5.62
C ILE A 15 23.68 22.37 5.06
N ASP A 16 23.13 22.32 3.85
CA ASP A 16 22.52 23.50 3.22
C ASP A 16 21.05 23.63 3.62
N CYS A 17 20.61 24.81 4.07
CA CYS A 17 19.19 25.12 4.34
C CYS A 17 18.68 26.25 3.44
N HIS A 18 17.63 26.00 2.66
CA HIS A 18 17.09 26.96 1.68
C HIS A 18 15.65 27.38 1.99
N THR A 19 15.29 28.63 1.72
CA THR A 19 13.89 29.08 1.72
C THR A 19 13.39 29.14 0.30
N ILE A 20 12.25 28.49 0.03
CA ILE A 20 11.67 28.37 -1.30
C ILE A 20 10.24 28.96 -1.28
N PRO A 21 9.89 29.87 -2.21
CA PRO A 21 8.58 30.50 -2.22
C PRO A 21 7.48 29.60 -2.80
N GLU A 22 7.78 28.79 -3.82
CA GLU A 22 6.79 27.96 -4.51
C GLU A 22 7.16 26.47 -4.44
N PRO A 23 6.21 25.55 -4.13
CA PRO A 23 6.44 24.10 -4.09
C PRO A 23 7.11 23.53 -5.34
N GLU A 24 6.75 24.05 -6.51
CA GLU A 24 7.31 23.63 -7.80
C GLU A 24 8.83 23.80 -7.91
N GLN A 25 9.43 24.69 -7.11
CA GLN A 25 10.86 24.99 -7.15
C GLN A 25 11.68 24.03 -6.27
N CYS A 26 11.04 23.29 -5.36
CA CYS A 26 11.73 22.39 -4.43
C CYS A 26 12.49 21.26 -5.13
N MET A 27 12.02 20.80 -6.30
CA MET A 27 12.69 19.76 -7.07
C MET A 27 14.09 20.18 -7.53
N GLY A 28 14.31 21.47 -7.83
CA GLY A 28 15.62 21.98 -8.25
C GLY A 28 16.64 22.00 -7.10
N THR A 29 16.17 22.23 -5.88
CA THR A 29 17.01 22.32 -4.68
C THR A 29 17.32 20.95 -4.09
N ILE A 30 16.32 20.06 -4.06
CA ILE A 30 16.53 18.69 -3.59
C ILE A 30 17.16 17.87 -4.73
N LYS A 31 18.49 17.93 -4.79
CA LYS A 31 19.36 17.23 -5.74
C LYS A 31 19.00 15.74 -5.90
N VAL A 32 19.28 15.19 -7.09
CA VAL A 32 19.06 13.77 -7.46
C VAL A 32 19.76 12.78 -6.51
N GLN A 33 20.87 13.20 -5.90
CA GLN A 33 21.63 12.39 -4.93
C GLN A 33 20.86 12.08 -3.65
N HIS A 34 19.87 12.91 -3.27
CA HIS A 34 19.03 12.62 -2.11
C HIS A 34 18.03 11.53 -2.48
N ASN A 35 18.25 10.33 -1.96
CA ASN A 35 17.44 9.16 -2.24
C ASN A 35 16.42 8.83 -1.14
N PHE A 36 16.42 9.59 -0.04
CA PHE A 36 15.41 9.52 1.01
C PHE A 36 14.90 10.93 1.34
N LYS A 37 13.58 11.16 1.34
CA LYS A 37 12.98 12.50 1.52
C LYS A 37 11.92 12.49 2.61
N ILE A 38 12.02 13.45 3.53
CA ILE A 38 11.09 13.61 4.66
C ILE A 38 10.41 14.98 4.52
N LEU A 39 9.09 15.02 4.66
CA LEU A 39 8.30 16.24 4.73
C LEU A 39 7.71 16.37 6.14
N ASN A 40 7.81 17.53 6.77
CA ASN A 40 7.16 17.88 8.02
C ASN A 40 6.26 19.11 7.83
N LEU A 41 5.05 19.07 8.36
CA LEU A 41 4.12 20.20 8.32
C LEU A 41 3.21 20.18 9.55
N ASN A 42 3.16 21.28 10.29
CA ASN A 42 2.05 21.56 11.19
C ASN A 42 0.78 21.84 10.37
N ILE A 43 -0.15 20.87 10.36
CA ILE A 43 -1.33 20.89 9.49
C ILE A 43 -2.54 21.57 10.12
N ARG A 44 -2.53 21.84 11.43
CA ARG A 44 -3.65 22.42 12.21
C ARG A 44 -5.01 21.85 11.83
N SER A 45 -5.32 20.66 12.32
CA SER A 45 -6.44 19.79 11.94
C SER A 45 -6.22 19.10 10.61
N ILE A 46 -5.95 17.79 10.68
CA ILE A 46 -5.81 16.96 9.49
C ILE A 46 -7.10 16.98 8.67
N ASN A 47 -8.26 16.76 9.29
CA ASN A 47 -9.55 16.68 8.58
C ASN A 47 -9.92 17.96 7.82
N LYS A 48 -9.59 19.13 8.37
CA LYS A 48 -9.87 20.43 7.75
C LYS A 48 -8.95 20.70 6.56
N ASN A 49 -7.64 20.48 6.73
CA ASN A 49 -6.62 20.97 5.81
C ASN A 49 -6.06 19.90 4.86
N PHE A 50 -6.43 18.63 5.02
CA PHE A 50 -5.89 17.54 4.21
C PHE A 50 -6.10 17.74 2.70
N ALA A 51 -7.26 18.25 2.27
CA ALA A 51 -7.50 18.48 0.85
C ALA A 51 -6.54 19.53 0.24
N ASN A 52 -6.25 20.61 0.98
CA ASN A 52 -5.24 21.60 0.59
C ASN A 52 -3.84 20.98 0.61
N PHE A 53 -3.54 20.17 1.63
CA PHE A 53 -2.27 19.45 1.72
C PHE A 53 -2.04 18.54 0.51
N LEU A 54 -3.03 17.73 0.10
CA LEU A 54 -2.91 16.85 -1.08
C LEU A 54 -2.65 17.63 -2.38
N THR A 55 -3.24 18.82 -2.52
CA THR A 55 -2.98 19.67 -3.68
C THR A 55 -1.56 20.25 -3.67
N THR A 56 -1.03 20.62 -2.51
CA THR A 56 0.36 21.07 -2.34
C THR A 56 1.34 19.92 -2.56
N LEU A 57 1.03 18.73 -2.04
CA LEU A 57 1.80 17.51 -2.26
C LEU A 57 1.95 17.20 -3.77
N LYS A 58 0.87 17.36 -4.56
CA LYS A 58 0.91 17.19 -6.01
C LYS A 58 1.85 18.20 -6.71
N ARG A 59 2.01 19.39 -6.15
CA ARG A 59 2.76 20.50 -6.78
C ARG A 59 4.26 20.45 -6.56
N PHE A 60 4.73 19.76 -5.52
CA PHE A 60 6.16 19.57 -5.32
C PHE A 60 6.82 18.78 -6.45
N ASP A 61 6.05 17.97 -7.21
CA ASP A 61 6.56 17.02 -8.21
C ASP A 61 7.68 16.12 -7.65
N LEU A 62 7.63 15.89 -6.33
CA LEU A 62 8.56 15.08 -5.56
C LEU A 62 7.79 13.95 -4.89
N LEU A 63 8.44 12.79 -4.77
CA LEU A 63 7.95 11.68 -3.97
C LEU A 63 8.65 11.71 -2.63
N PHE A 64 7.87 11.81 -1.56
CA PHE A 64 8.37 11.75 -0.19
C PHE A 64 8.35 10.31 0.32
N ASP A 65 9.34 9.92 1.09
CA ASP A 65 9.41 8.59 1.69
C ASP A 65 8.64 8.54 3.01
N VAL A 66 8.71 9.65 3.76
CA VAL A 66 8.00 9.86 5.02
C VAL A 66 7.40 11.26 5.03
N ILE A 67 6.15 11.37 5.48
CA ILE A 67 5.44 12.63 5.68
C ILE A 67 4.99 12.66 7.14
N ILE A 68 5.37 13.70 7.87
CA ILE A 68 5.04 13.92 9.28
C ILE A 68 4.11 15.12 9.35
N LEU A 69 2.94 14.93 9.95
CA LEU A 69 1.97 15.98 10.19
C LEU A 69 1.79 16.18 11.70
N THR A 70 1.96 17.40 12.16
CA THR A 70 1.78 17.81 13.56
C THR A 70 0.52 18.67 13.72
N GLU A 71 0.05 18.83 14.95
CA GLU A 71 -1.28 19.39 15.26
C GLU A 71 -2.42 18.74 14.45
N CYS A 72 -2.49 17.41 14.45
CA CYS A 72 -3.51 16.72 13.67
C CYS A 72 -4.93 16.84 14.25
N TRP A 73 -5.04 17.24 15.53
CA TRP A 73 -6.30 17.36 16.29
C TRP A 73 -7.01 16.02 16.36
N LEU A 74 -6.29 15.03 16.91
CA LEU A 74 -6.75 13.65 17.00
C LEU A 74 -7.59 13.45 18.27
N ASP A 75 -8.68 12.69 18.11
CA ASP A 75 -9.49 12.10 19.18
C ASP A 75 -9.51 10.57 19.04
N GLU A 76 -10.17 9.88 19.99
CA GLU A 76 -10.27 8.40 20.01
C GLU A 76 -10.89 7.80 18.75
N ASN A 77 -11.68 8.57 17.99
CA ASN A 77 -12.44 8.09 16.83
C ASN A 77 -11.97 8.73 15.52
N THR A 78 -10.82 9.40 15.52
CA THR A 78 -10.39 10.17 14.34
C THR A 78 -9.95 9.25 13.22
N MET A 79 -10.74 9.22 12.15
CA MET A 79 -10.41 8.48 10.94
C MET A 79 -9.33 9.22 10.14
N ILE A 80 -8.16 8.60 10.00
CA ILE A 80 -7.03 9.20 9.29
C ILE A 80 -7.26 9.16 7.77
N PRO A 81 -7.21 10.32 7.07
CA PRO A 81 -7.34 10.35 5.62
C PRO A 81 -6.23 9.58 4.90
N THR A 82 -6.56 8.87 3.81
CA THR A 82 -5.59 8.04 3.09
C THR A 82 -4.88 8.75 1.94
N ILE A 83 -3.58 8.49 1.79
CA ILE A 83 -2.75 8.88 0.64
C ILE A 83 -2.42 7.60 -0.16
N PRO A 84 -2.69 7.53 -1.47
CA PRO A 84 -2.32 6.36 -2.27
C PRO A 84 -0.82 6.08 -2.16
N THR A 85 -0.45 4.80 -1.99
CA THR A 85 0.94 4.33 -1.84
C THR A 85 1.61 4.64 -0.49
N TYR A 86 0.85 5.05 0.52
CA TYR A 86 1.35 5.26 1.87
C TYR A 86 0.51 4.53 2.92
N LYS A 87 1.18 4.01 3.94
CA LYS A 87 0.60 3.58 5.21
C LYS A 87 0.59 4.74 6.20
N ALA A 88 -0.53 4.96 6.87
CA ALA A 88 -0.67 6.00 7.89
C ALA A 88 -0.57 5.40 9.29
N PHE A 89 0.10 6.12 10.19
CA PHE A 89 0.23 5.82 11.61
C PHE A 89 -0.04 7.10 12.40
N ASN A 90 -0.61 6.98 13.60
CA ASN A 90 -0.93 8.14 14.43
C ASN A 90 -0.64 7.87 15.91
N THR A 91 -0.40 8.94 16.66
CA THR A 91 -0.30 8.87 18.12
C THR A 91 -1.67 8.63 18.75
N HIS A 92 -1.69 7.93 19.87
CA HIS A 92 -2.88 7.67 20.70
C HIS A 92 -2.88 8.54 21.96
N LYS A 93 -1.72 9.08 22.37
CA LYS A 93 -1.63 9.97 23.52
C LYS A 93 -2.39 11.27 23.27
N ILE A 94 -3.44 11.52 24.05
CA ILE A 94 -4.22 12.76 23.98
C ILE A 94 -3.72 13.73 25.06
N ILE A 95 -3.12 14.85 24.64
CA ILE A 95 -2.64 15.90 25.57
C ILE A 95 -3.63 17.06 25.62
N ASN A 96 -4.06 17.55 24.45
CA ASN A 96 -5.08 18.58 24.30
C ASN A 96 -5.81 18.41 22.96
N GLN A 97 -6.83 19.24 22.71
CA GLN A 97 -7.63 19.18 21.47
C GLN A 97 -6.79 19.36 20.20
N ASN A 98 -5.70 20.11 20.27
CA ASN A 98 -4.87 20.42 19.11
C ASN A 98 -3.75 19.40 18.90
N SER A 99 -3.60 18.42 19.79
CA SER A 99 -2.52 17.44 19.77
C SER A 99 -2.69 16.36 18.70
N GLY A 100 -1.62 15.58 18.53
CA GLY A 100 -1.57 14.42 17.66
C GLY A 100 -0.56 14.58 16.54
N VAL A 101 0.20 13.51 16.32
CA VAL A 101 1.11 13.35 15.18
C VAL A 101 0.58 12.24 14.29
N VAL A 102 0.56 12.49 12.99
CA VAL A 102 0.25 11.49 11.97
C VAL A 102 1.44 11.37 11.03
N VAL A 103 1.91 10.15 10.80
CA VAL A 103 3.00 9.84 9.89
C VAL A 103 2.52 8.97 8.74
N PHE A 104 2.74 9.43 7.51
CA PHE A 104 2.54 8.62 6.31
C PHE A 104 3.89 8.09 5.82
N ILE A 105 4.00 6.77 5.68
CA ILE A 105 5.20 6.07 5.22
C ILE A 105 4.88 5.38 3.90
N LYS A 106 5.72 5.60 2.89
CA LYS A 106 5.51 5.01 1.57
C LYS A 106 5.54 3.47 1.65
N ASP A 107 4.56 2.80 1.02
CA ASP A 107 4.33 1.35 1.09
C ASP A 107 5.54 0.50 0.68
N SER A 108 6.47 1.06 -0.09
CA SER A 108 7.71 0.40 -0.48
C SER A 108 8.70 0.18 0.67
N TRP A 109 8.52 0.88 1.79
CA TRP A 109 9.35 0.74 2.98
C TRP A 109 8.74 -0.26 3.95
N ASN A 110 9.57 -1.18 4.45
CA ASN A 110 9.22 -1.97 5.62
C ASN A 110 9.63 -1.16 6.86
N ALA A 111 8.64 -0.56 7.51
CA ALA A 111 8.82 0.31 8.66
C ALA A 111 8.16 -0.31 9.89
N ILE A 112 8.87 -0.26 11.02
CA ILE A 112 8.35 -0.56 12.34
C ILE A 112 8.01 0.78 12.99
N VAL A 113 6.80 0.92 13.51
CA VAL A 113 6.35 2.16 14.15
C VAL A 113 5.97 1.87 15.59
N SER A 114 6.45 2.70 16.51
CA SER A 114 6.12 2.65 17.93
C SER A 114 5.83 4.05 18.46
N GLU A 115 5.08 4.13 19.57
CA GLU A 115 4.76 5.39 20.26
C GLU A 115 5.54 5.41 21.59
N PRO A 116 6.76 5.97 21.63
CA PRO A 116 7.51 6.08 22.88
C PRO A 116 6.88 7.11 23.82
N ASP A 117 7.01 6.90 25.13
CA ASP A 117 6.47 7.84 26.13
C ASP A 117 7.38 9.07 26.27
N LEU A 118 7.20 10.04 25.38
CA LEU A 118 7.80 11.36 25.47
C LEU A 118 6.92 12.25 26.35
N LYS A 119 7.48 12.79 27.44
CA LYS A 119 6.72 13.66 28.38
C LYS A 119 6.43 15.00 27.73
N ASP A 120 5.25 15.55 28.04
CA ASP A 120 4.79 16.85 27.56
C ASP A 120 4.74 17.01 26.03
N ALA A 121 4.77 15.89 25.28
CA ALA A 121 4.73 15.88 23.83
C ALA A 121 4.13 14.56 23.29
N ASN A 122 3.74 14.61 22.01
CA ASN A 122 3.36 13.46 21.20
C ASN A 122 4.57 13.01 20.38
N CYS A 123 4.80 11.69 20.27
CA CYS A 123 5.93 11.15 19.52
C CYS A 123 5.54 9.85 18.80
N LEU A 124 5.95 9.72 17.54
CA LEU A 124 6.03 8.43 16.85
C LEU A 124 7.49 8.17 16.49
N GLN A 125 7.98 6.99 16.84
CA GLN A 125 9.26 6.46 16.41
C GLN A 125 9.05 5.55 15.21
N ILE A 126 9.79 5.79 14.13
CA ILE A 126 9.73 5.05 12.88
C ILE A 126 11.11 4.47 12.60
N GLU A 127 11.22 3.16 12.57
CA GLU A 127 12.45 2.45 12.20
C GLU A 127 12.31 1.82 10.82
N ILE A 128 13.18 2.21 9.88
CA ILE A 128 13.19 1.69 8.51
C ILE A 128 14.50 0.95 8.26
N LEU A 129 14.37 -0.34 7.92
CA LEU A 129 15.47 -1.23 7.52
C LEU A 129 16.65 -1.29 8.51
N ASN A 130 16.43 -0.96 9.79
CA ASN A 130 17.48 -0.83 10.80
C ASN A 130 18.59 0.18 10.41
N LEU A 131 18.33 1.06 9.44
CA LEU A 131 19.27 2.05 8.89
C LEU A 131 18.94 3.47 9.30
N ILE A 132 17.66 3.77 9.44
CA ILE A 132 17.18 5.09 9.83
C ILE A 132 16.10 4.96 10.90
N THR A 133 16.23 5.77 11.94
CA THR A 133 15.23 6.00 12.97
C THR A 133 14.74 7.44 12.84
N ILE A 134 13.43 7.65 12.76
CA ILE A 134 12.81 8.97 12.66
C ILE A 134 11.88 9.15 13.87
N LEU A 135 12.04 10.24 14.59
CA LEU A 135 11.15 10.68 15.67
C LEU A 135 10.27 11.81 15.14
N GLY A 136 9.00 11.52 14.91
CA GLY A 136 7.97 12.52 14.57
C GLY A 136 7.35 13.11 15.82
N VAL A 137 7.64 14.36 16.15
CA VAL A 137 7.30 14.96 17.45
C VAL A 137 6.36 16.15 17.32
N TYR A 138 5.42 16.27 18.25
CA TYR A 138 4.69 17.52 18.49
C TYR A 138 4.69 17.84 19.97
N ARG A 139 5.27 18.97 20.34
CA ARG A 139 5.28 19.48 21.72
C ARG A 139 4.40 20.73 21.79
N PRO A 140 3.25 20.71 22.48
CA PRO A 140 2.39 21.88 22.58
C PRO A 140 3.01 22.99 23.44
N PRO A 141 2.73 24.28 23.13
CA PRO A 141 3.31 25.42 23.83
C PRO A 141 2.77 25.64 25.24
N CYS A 142 1.75 24.88 25.67
CA CYS A 142 1.14 25.02 27.00
C CYS A 142 2.09 24.64 28.15
N PHE A 143 3.05 23.75 27.89
CA PHE A 143 4.07 23.39 28.87
C PHE A 143 5.19 24.42 28.82
N ARG A 144 5.23 25.33 29.80
CA ARG A 144 6.29 26.36 29.85
C ARG A 144 7.62 25.82 30.34
N ASN A 145 7.61 24.86 31.27
CA ASN A 145 8.82 24.19 31.69
C ASN A 145 9.14 23.05 30.70
N ILE A 146 10.37 23.01 30.19
CA ILE A 146 10.79 22.00 29.21
C ILE A 146 11.55 20.82 29.84
N SER A 147 11.87 20.84 31.14
CA SER A 147 12.76 19.85 31.77
C SER A 147 12.24 18.41 31.66
N ASN A 148 10.94 18.17 31.84
CA ASN A 148 10.35 16.83 31.67
C ASN A 148 10.47 16.34 30.23
N PHE A 149 10.22 17.24 29.27
CA PHE A 149 10.39 16.97 27.85
C PHE A 149 11.85 16.64 27.54
N LEU A 150 12.81 17.47 27.98
CA LEU A 150 14.24 17.24 27.77
C LEU A 150 14.72 15.93 28.39
N PHE A 151 14.33 15.62 29.63
CA PHE A 151 14.72 14.37 30.30
C PHE A 151 14.20 13.13 29.58
N SER A 152 12.93 13.16 29.16
CA SER A 152 12.35 12.04 28.41
C SER A 152 12.89 11.94 26.98
N LEU A 153 13.20 13.07 26.34
CA LEU A 153 13.87 13.11 25.04
C LEU A 153 15.27 12.52 25.13
N ASP A 154 16.05 12.91 26.15
CA ASP A 154 17.39 12.38 26.42
C ASP A 154 17.38 10.85 26.57
N THR A 155 16.42 10.33 27.33
CA THR A 155 16.22 8.88 27.51
C THR A 155 15.95 8.19 26.18
N ILE A 156 15.08 8.76 25.33
CA ILE A 156 14.74 8.20 24.02
C ILE A 156 15.94 8.25 23.08
N LEU A 157 16.65 9.39 23.01
CA LEU A 157 17.83 9.55 22.15
C LEU A 157 18.97 8.62 22.56
N SER A 158 19.21 8.49 23.88
CA SER A 158 20.18 7.54 24.45
C SER A 158 19.91 6.10 24.01
N ALA A 159 18.64 5.69 23.95
CA ALA A 159 18.25 4.36 23.47
C ALA A 159 18.51 4.15 21.96
N GLN A 160 18.69 5.22 21.19
CA GLN A 160 18.95 5.19 19.74
C GLN A 160 20.43 5.40 19.37
N SER A 161 21.34 5.34 20.34
CA SER A 161 22.79 5.64 20.22
C SER A 161 23.62 4.71 19.30
N ASN A 162 22.99 3.98 18.39
CA ASN A 162 23.71 3.14 17.43
C ASN A 162 24.41 4.00 16.36
N LEU A 163 25.74 4.04 16.42
CA LEU A 163 26.63 4.82 15.54
C LEU A 163 26.42 4.59 14.03
N HIS A 164 25.82 3.48 13.63
CA HIS A 164 25.61 3.16 12.21
C HIS A 164 24.23 3.54 11.68
N LYS A 165 23.30 3.97 12.55
CA LYS A 165 21.95 4.40 12.17
C LYS A 165 21.88 5.91 11.98
N ILE A 166 21.17 6.33 10.93
CA ILE A 166 20.79 7.73 10.78
C ILE A 166 19.60 8.00 11.71
N LEU A 167 19.75 8.96 12.61
CA LEU A 167 18.71 9.42 13.52
C LEU A 167 18.20 10.77 13.02
N VAL A 168 16.88 10.89 12.88
CA VAL A 168 16.20 12.13 12.51
C VAL A 168 15.17 12.48 13.58
N LEU A 169 15.23 13.68 14.13
CA LEU A 169 14.19 14.25 14.98
C LEU A 169 13.47 15.33 14.18
N ALA A 170 12.18 15.17 13.91
CA ALA A 170 11.42 16.09 13.06
C ALA A 170 10.05 16.39 13.65
N GLY A 171 9.64 17.66 13.66
CA GLY A 171 8.37 18.01 14.29
C GLY A 171 8.19 19.49 14.60
N ASP A 172 7.07 19.82 15.22
CA ASP A 172 6.85 21.15 15.81
C ASP A 172 7.10 21.06 17.32
N ILE A 173 8.22 21.64 17.74
CA ILE A 173 8.73 21.55 19.11
C ILE A 173 8.25 22.73 19.96
N ASN A 174 7.75 23.80 19.32
CA ASN A 174 7.41 25.06 19.98
C ASN A 174 8.56 25.61 20.85
N ILE A 175 9.81 25.48 20.37
CA ILE A 175 11.01 26.16 20.88
C ILE A 175 11.58 26.94 19.69
N ASP A 176 11.81 28.25 19.84
CA ASP A 176 12.30 29.07 18.75
C ASP A 176 13.83 29.02 18.68
N LEU A 177 14.39 28.48 17.59
CA LEU A 177 15.85 28.38 17.36
C LEU A 177 16.48 29.68 16.87
N LEU A 178 15.68 30.71 16.59
CA LEU A 178 16.18 32.01 16.14
C LEU A 178 16.11 33.05 17.26
N SER A 179 15.67 32.67 18.44
CA SER A 179 15.64 33.56 19.59
C SER A 179 17.07 33.72 20.12
N SER A 180 17.42 34.93 20.57
CA SER A 180 18.71 35.17 21.25
C SER A 180 18.53 35.37 22.76
N THR A 181 17.37 35.02 23.31
CA THR A 181 16.92 35.51 24.62
C THR A 181 16.49 34.44 25.61
N CYS A 182 16.38 33.18 25.19
CA CYS A 182 15.78 32.11 25.99
C CYS A 182 16.78 31.03 26.40
N ASN A 183 16.92 30.79 27.72
CA ASN A 183 17.77 29.70 28.23
C ASN A 183 17.29 28.29 27.80
N GLN A 184 15.99 28.13 27.54
CA GLN A 184 15.38 26.84 27.18
C GLN A 184 15.84 26.34 25.82
N GLU A 185 16.03 27.26 24.87
CA GLU A 185 16.56 26.97 23.55
C GLU A 185 17.99 26.44 23.66
N LEU A 186 18.83 27.08 24.47
CA LEU A 186 20.21 26.65 24.71
C LEU A 186 20.26 25.26 25.36
N GLU A 187 19.42 24.98 26.36
CA GLU A 187 19.34 23.64 26.98
C GLU A 187 18.94 22.57 25.94
N TYR A 188 17.97 22.87 25.08
CA TYR A 188 17.55 21.98 24.00
C TYR A 188 18.65 21.75 22.95
N LEU A 189 19.35 22.81 22.54
CA LEU A 189 20.47 22.74 21.60
C LEU A 189 21.65 21.94 22.19
N CYS A 190 21.97 22.15 23.47
CA CYS A 190 23.00 21.37 24.16
C CYS A 190 22.64 19.88 24.20
N LEU A 191 21.39 19.53 24.55
CA LEU A 191 20.94 18.14 24.56
C LEU A 191 21.02 17.49 23.18
N THR A 192 20.50 18.17 22.14
CA THR A 192 20.56 17.62 20.77
C THR A 192 22.01 17.46 20.30
N ALA A 193 22.89 18.42 20.61
CA ALA A 193 24.31 18.34 20.30
C ALA A 193 25.03 17.20 21.04
N GLU A 194 24.67 16.91 22.30
CA GLU A 194 25.19 15.77 23.08
C GLU A 194 24.91 14.42 22.39
N HIS A 195 23.76 14.31 21.72
CA HIS A 195 23.38 13.15 20.90
C HIS A 195 23.88 13.22 19.45
N GLY A 196 24.74 14.17 19.12
CA GLY A 196 25.33 14.35 17.78
C GLY A 196 24.32 14.78 16.72
N LEU A 197 23.16 15.32 17.12
CA LEU A 197 22.14 15.81 16.22
C LEU A 197 22.42 17.25 15.79
N HIS A 198 22.40 17.50 14.48
CA HIS A 198 22.61 18.81 13.89
C HIS A 198 21.33 19.36 13.25
N PRO A 199 21.02 20.66 13.38
CA PRO A 199 19.84 21.25 12.76
C PRO A 199 19.99 21.25 11.23
N ALA A 200 19.09 20.56 10.53
CA ALA A 200 18.95 20.63 9.08
C ALA A 200 18.12 21.84 8.63
N ILE A 201 17.37 22.45 9.56
CA ILE A 201 16.49 23.59 9.32
C ILE A 201 16.90 24.70 10.28
N THR A 202 17.39 25.79 9.72
CA THR A 202 17.93 26.95 10.43
C THR A 202 17.27 28.25 9.97
N LYS A 203 16.15 28.16 9.25
CA LYS A 203 15.42 29.30 8.68
C LYS A 203 14.01 29.39 9.27
N PRO A 204 13.39 30.59 9.30
CA PRO A 204 12.07 30.77 9.86
C PRO A 204 11.04 29.82 9.23
N THR A 205 10.29 29.11 10.06
CA THR A 205 9.23 28.16 9.66
C THR A 205 7.83 28.69 9.97
N ARG A 206 7.74 29.71 10.83
CA ARG A 206 6.49 30.42 11.15
C ARG A 206 6.80 31.89 11.36
N ALA A 207 6.32 32.74 10.45
CA ALA A 207 6.66 34.16 10.43
C ALA A 207 8.18 34.39 10.51
N GLU A 208 8.69 34.93 11.62
CA GLU A 208 10.12 35.19 11.87
C GLU A 208 10.76 34.17 12.83
N THR A 209 10.01 33.16 13.29
CA THR A 209 10.44 32.15 14.27
C THR A 209 10.71 30.80 13.61
N CYS A 210 11.59 29.99 14.19
CA CYS A 210 11.90 28.63 13.76
C CYS A 210 11.41 27.61 14.81
N LEU A 211 10.16 27.17 14.67
CA LEU A 211 9.48 26.26 15.60
C LEU A 211 9.42 24.81 15.10
N ASP A 212 9.45 24.65 13.78
CA ASP A 212 9.38 23.35 13.10
C ASP A 212 10.81 22.87 12.84
N HIS A 213 11.24 21.90 13.63
CA HIS A 213 12.63 21.48 13.64
C HIS A 213 12.82 20.21 12.83
N VAL A 214 13.97 20.09 12.16
CA VAL A 214 14.48 18.81 11.71
C VAL A 214 15.95 18.74 12.06
N PHE A 215 16.29 17.81 12.95
CA PHE A 215 17.63 17.50 13.40
C PHE A 215 18.07 16.14 12.87
N VAL A 216 19.36 16.00 12.54
CA VAL A 216 19.91 14.75 11.98
C VAL A 216 21.33 14.50 12.45
N ASN A 217 21.67 13.25 12.76
CA ASN A 217 23.02 12.85 13.18
C ASN A 217 24.00 12.65 12.00
N LYS A 218 23.79 13.40 10.92
CA LYS A 218 24.54 13.29 9.67
C LYS A 218 24.74 14.67 9.07
N ILE A 219 25.98 15.00 8.73
CA ILE A 219 26.32 16.30 8.16
C ILE A 219 26.31 16.24 6.63
N GLN A 220 27.00 15.28 6.01
CA GLN A 220 27.15 15.24 4.55
C GLN A 220 25.90 14.72 3.83
N GLY A 221 25.55 15.35 2.71
CA GLY A 221 24.47 14.89 1.84
C GLY A 221 23.07 15.13 2.42
N VAL A 222 22.95 16.11 3.31
CA VAL A 222 21.69 16.60 3.87
C VAL A 222 21.38 17.95 3.26
N THR A 223 20.13 18.16 2.86
CA THR A 223 19.63 19.46 2.41
C THR A 223 18.28 19.73 3.03
N GLY A 224 18.20 20.82 3.78
CA GLY A 224 16.98 21.37 4.35
C GLY A 224 16.32 22.38 3.40
N VAL A 225 14.99 22.36 3.38
CA VAL A 225 14.18 23.27 2.59
C VAL A 225 12.98 23.71 3.44
N VAL A 226 12.80 25.02 3.58
CA VAL A 226 11.58 25.63 4.09
C VAL A 226 10.80 26.20 2.92
N CYS A 227 9.68 25.58 2.58
CA CYS A 227 8.80 25.99 1.50
C CYS A 227 7.62 26.79 2.04
N CYS A 228 7.44 28.01 1.52
CA CYS A 228 6.32 28.86 1.89
C CYS A 228 4.97 28.15 1.67
N SER A 229 4.08 28.22 2.66
CA SER A 229 2.78 27.55 2.63
C SER A 229 1.66 28.49 3.05
N ASP A 230 0.48 28.33 2.44
CA ASP A 230 -0.74 29.08 2.83
C ASP A 230 -1.77 28.21 3.59
N ILE A 231 -1.43 26.92 3.77
CA ILE A 231 -2.32 25.92 4.38
C ILE A 231 -2.59 26.33 5.82
N THR A 232 -1.50 26.58 6.56
CA THR A 232 -1.48 27.10 7.93
C THR A 232 -0.58 28.34 7.95
N ASP A 233 -0.34 28.90 9.13
CA ASP A 233 0.69 29.92 9.38
C ASP A 233 2.11 29.30 9.51
N HIS A 234 2.23 27.97 9.43
CA HIS A 234 3.51 27.27 9.34
C HIS A 234 3.85 26.98 7.87
N ASP A 235 5.11 27.16 7.54
CA ASP A 235 5.70 26.79 6.26
C ASP A 235 6.02 25.29 6.23
N VAL A 236 6.04 24.68 5.03
CA VAL A 236 6.34 23.25 4.88
C VAL A 236 7.84 23.04 5.00
N VAL A 237 8.25 22.12 5.86
CA VAL A 237 9.65 21.78 6.08
C VAL A 237 9.98 20.47 5.35
N ILE A 238 11.07 20.43 4.60
CA ILE A 238 11.51 19.26 3.85
C ILE A 238 12.98 19.02 4.10
N VAL A 239 13.36 17.75 4.29
CA VAL A 239 14.76 17.33 4.33
C VAL A 239 15.01 16.23 3.31
N GLY A 240 16.04 16.43 2.49
CA GLY A 240 16.59 15.42 1.58
C GLY A 240 17.85 14.80 2.18
N LEU A 241 17.89 13.47 2.25
CA LEU A 241 19.03 12.70 2.75
C LEU A 241 19.62 11.85 1.62
N SER A 242 20.95 11.89 1.49
CA SER A 242 21.72 10.97 0.66
C SER A 242 22.18 9.80 1.52
N MET A 243 21.57 8.64 1.36
CA MET A 243 21.85 7.44 2.16
C MET A 243 22.43 6.33 1.29
N SER A 244 23.38 5.56 1.81
CA SER A 244 23.76 4.30 1.15
C SER A 244 22.70 3.26 1.46
N MET A 245 21.57 3.33 0.75
CA MET A 245 20.56 2.29 0.88
C MET A 245 21.14 0.98 0.35
N PRO A 246 20.98 -0.15 1.07
CA PRO A 246 21.24 -1.45 0.46
C PRO A 246 20.46 -1.44 -0.84
N LYS A 247 21.13 -1.79 -1.94
CA LYS A 247 20.49 -1.94 -3.25
C LYS A 247 19.47 -3.06 -3.09
N SER A 248 18.31 -2.73 -2.54
CA SER A 248 17.17 -3.59 -2.62
C SER A 248 17.00 -3.78 -4.10
N ARG A 249 17.11 -5.03 -4.55
CA ARG A 249 16.56 -5.45 -5.83
C ARG A 249 15.05 -5.26 -5.69
N VAL A 250 14.58 -4.01 -5.58
CA VAL A 250 13.18 -3.66 -5.74
C VAL A 250 12.94 -4.05 -7.18
N ARG A 251 12.46 -5.28 -7.37
CA ARG A 251 12.01 -5.77 -8.66
C ARG A 251 11.00 -4.73 -9.09
N LYS A 252 11.36 -3.92 -10.08
CA LYS A 252 10.42 -2.94 -10.65
C LYS A 252 9.15 -3.72 -10.93
N PRO A 253 7.99 -3.35 -10.35
CA PRO A 253 6.79 -4.12 -10.55
C PRO A 253 6.60 -4.26 -12.05
N PHE A 254 6.57 -5.50 -12.53
CA PHE A 254 6.35 -5.82 -13.92
C PHE A 254 4.95 -6.40 -14.04
N THR A 255 4.33 -6.19 -15.19
CA THR A 255 3.10 -6.86 -15.56
C THR A 255 3.41 -7.78 -16.73
N MET A 256 2.88 -8.99 -16.70
CA MET A 256 2.93 -9.89 -17.84
C MET A 256 1.94 -9.38 -18.88
N LYS A 257 2.43 -9.04 -20.07
CA LYS A 257 1.58 -8.64 -21.19
C LYS A 257 1.59 -9.76 -22.23
N GLN A 258 0.42 -10.36 -22.43
CA GLN A 258 0.17 -11.39 -23.42
C GLN A 258 -0.22 -10.73 -24.76
N ASP A 259 0.41 -11.15 -25.86
CA ASP A 259 -0.03 -10.78 -27.20
C ASP A 259 -1.07 -11.78 -27.71
N VAL A 260 -2.32 -11.52 -27.35
CA VAL A 260 -3.46 -12.42 -27.62
C VAL A 260 -3.62 -12.72 -29.11
N LYS A 261 -3.28 -11.78 -30.00
CA LYS A 261 -3.39 -11.99 -31.45
C LYS A 261 -2.37 -13.01 -31.95
N LEU A 262 -1.11 -12.88 -31.52
CA LEU A 262 -0.06 -13.83 -31.88
C LEU A 262 -0.30 -15.21 -31.27
N ILE A 263 -0.76 -15.26 -30.01
CA ILE A 263 -1.16 -16.52 -29.35
C ILE A 263 -2.27 -17.21 -30.15
N LYS A 264 -3.34 -16.50 -30.52
CA LYS A 264 -4.45 -17.06 -31.28
C LYS A 264 -4.01 -17.59 -32.65
N ASN A 265 -3.12 -16.85 -33.33
CA ASN A 265 -2.59 -17.26 -34.63
C ASN A 265 -1.70 -18.51 -34.52
N GLU A 266 -0.75 -18.57 -33.57
CA GLU A 266 0.14 -19.73 -33.41
C GLU A 266 -0.62 -20.96 -32.93
N LEU A 267 -1.58 -20.81 -32.01
CA LEU A 267 -2.48 -21.91 -31.62
C LEU A 267 -3.30 -22.41 -32.82
N GLY A 268 -3.72 -21.51 -33.71
CA GLY A 268 -4.51 -21.86 -34.90
C GLY A 268 -3.70 -22.64 -35.95
N LEU A 269 -2.39 -22.42 -36.00
CA LEU A 269 -1.45 -23.15 -36.86
C LEU A 269 -0.90 -24.43 -36.21
N THR A 270 -1.16 -24.63 -34.92
CA THR A 270 -0.65 -25.78 -34.17
C THR A 270 -1.39 -27.04 -34.61
N ASN A 271 -0.63 -28.09 -34.97
CA ASN A 271 -1.24 -29.38 -35.25
C ASN A 271 -1.63 -30.09 -33.93
N TRP A 272 -2.93 -30.20 -33.71
CA TRP A 272 -3.55 -30.89 -32.58
C TRP A 272 -3.83 -32.36 -32.86
N SER A 273 -3.69 -32.84 -34.11
CA SER A 273 -4.01 -34.23 -34.48
C SER A 273 -3.17 -35.24 -33.69
N THR A 274 -1.95 -34.88 -33.32
CA THR A 274 -1.07 -35.74 -32.51
C THR A 274 -1.60 -36.03 -31.10
N LEU A 275 -2.63 -35.30 -30.64
CA LEU A 275 -3.31 -35.56 -29.37
C LEU A 275 -4.50 -36.51 -29.52
N LEU A 276 -4.95 -36.77 -30.75
CA LEU A 276 -6.10 -37.62 -31.03
C LEU A 276 -5.75 -39.11 -31.05
N ASP A 277 -4.45 -39.44 -31.13
CA ASP A 277 -3.93 -40.80 -31.32
C ASP A 277 -3.32 -41.41 -30.03
N CYS A 278 -3.54 -40.78 -28.86
CA CYS A 278 -2.87 -41.17 -27.62
C CYS A 278 -3.81 -41.99 -26.71
N ASP A 279 -3.36 -43.18 -26.30
CA ASP A 279 -4.16 -44.13 -25.51
C ASP A 279 -4.37 -43.69 -24.05
N ASP A 280 -3.47 -42.87 -23.50
CA ASP A 280 -3.60 -42.33 -22.13
C ASP A 280 -4.14 -40.89 -22.15
N VAL A 281 -5.32 -40.72 -21.56
CA VAL A 281 -5.99 -39.44 -21.37
C VAL A 281 -5.11 -38.46 -20.58
N ASN A 282 -4.37 -38.91 -19.57
CA ASN A 282 -3.52 -38.03 -18.77
C ASN A 282 -2.29 -37.55 -19.53
N GLU A 283 -1.68 -38.41 -20.36
CA GLU A 283 -0.58 -37.99 -21.24
C GLU A 283 -1.08 -37.00 -22.28
N THR A 284 -2.28 -37.23 -22.83
CA THR A 284 -2.95 -36.31 -23.77
C THR A 284 -3.18 -34.93 -23.15
N VAL A 285 -3.68 -34.88 -21.90
CA VAL A 285 -3.88 -33.63 -21.14
C VAL A 285 -2.56 -32.91 -20.90
N ASN A 286 -1.53 -33.63 -20.46
CA ASN A 286 -0.22 -33.04 -20.19
C ASN A 286 0.41 -32.48 -21.47
N ALA A 287 0.31 -33.20 -22.60
CA ALA A 287 0.80 -32.74 -23.89
C ALA A 287 0.02 -31.52 -24.40
N PHE A 288 -1.30 -31.49 -24.20
CA PHE A 288 -2.13 -30.32 -24.50
C PHE A 288 -1.69 -29.09 -23.68
N CYS A 289 -1.62 -29.24 -22.35
CA CYS A 289 -1.21 -28.18 -21.45
C CYS A 289 0.20 -27.68 -21.76
N TYR A 290 1.15 -28.59 -22.02
CA TYR A 290 2.51 -28.24 -22.40
C TYR A 290 2.56 -27.37 -23.66
N LYS A 291 1.89 -27.79 -24.74
CA LYS A 291 1.83 -27.01 -25.99
C LYS A 291 1.17 -25.65 -25.76
N LEU A 292 0.06 -25.62 -25.02
CA LEU A 292 -0.68 -24.39 -24.71
C LEU A 292 0.18 -23.40 -23.92
N PHE A 293 0.79 -23.84 -22.81
CA PHE A 293 1.64 -22.98 -21.98
C PHE A 293 2.92 -22.57 -22.69
N HIS A 294 3.51 -23.43 -23.52
CA HIS A 294 4.68 -23.08 -24.31
C HIS A 294 4.41 -21.89 -25.23
N ILE A 295 3.29 -21.93 -25.97
CA ILE A 295 2.89 -20.85 -26.89
C ILE A 295 2.52 -19.58 -26.12
N ILE A 296 1.77 -19.70 -25.02
CA ILE A 296 1.41 -18.54 -24.18
C ILE A 296 2.66 -17.88 -23.62
N ASN A 297 3.59 -18.65 -23.05
CA ASN A 297 4.82 -18.14 -22.45
C ASN A 297 5.72 -17.48 -23.50
N ARG A 298 5.82 -18.05 -24.71
CA ARG A 298 6.59 -17.48 -25.83
C ARG A 298 6.10 -16.08 -26.24
N HIS A 299 4.79 -15.86 -26.19
CA HIS A 299 4.14 -14.58 -26.54
C HIS A 299 3.79 -13.70 -25.33
N THR A 300 4.29 -14.07 -24.16
CA THR A 300 4.13 -13.26 -22.95
C THR A 300 5.42 -12.54 -22.65
N ARG A 301 5.35 -11.20 -22.59
CA ARG A 301 6.50 -10.36 -22.25
C ARG A 301 6.32 -9.68 -20.90
N LYS A 302 7.41 -9.62 -20.15
CA LYS A 302 7.51 -8.76 -18.96
C LYS A 302 7.60 -7.32 -19.42
N VAL A 303 6.58 -6.53 -19.14
CA VAL A 303 6.63 -5.07 -19.33
C VAL A 303 6.76 -4.40 -17.98
N PRO A 304 7.62 -3.38 -17.83
CA PRO A 304 7.62 -2.57 -16.62
C PRO A 304 6.23 -1.97 -16.45
N LYS A 305 5.66 -2.13 -15.26
CA LYS A 305 4.41 -1.46 -14.92
C LYS A 305 4.67 0.03 -15.09
N LYS A 306 3.92 0.69 -15.99
CA LYS A 306 4.02 2.15 -16.13
C LYS A 306 3.87 2.74 -14.73
N ARG A 307 4.75 3.69 -14.36
CA ARG A 307 4.55 4.50 -13.16
C ARG A 307 3.14 5.04 -13.31
N GLN A 308 2.25 4.57 -12.45
CA GLN A 308 0.93 5.15 -12.36
C GLN A 308 1.23 6.56 -11.89
N GLU A 309 1.05 7.55 -12.76
CA GLU A 309 1.07 8.95 -12.34
C GLU A 309 0.15 9.00 -11.12
N CYS A 310 0.74 9.29 -9.96
CA CYS A 310 0.00 9.34 -8.71
C CYS A 310 -0.92 10.55 -8.80
N ASN A 311 -2.05 10.40 -9.49
CA ASN A 311 -3.17 11.30 -9.38
C ASN A 311 -3.70 11.11 -7.97
N ILE A 312 -3.08 11.83 -7.02
CA ILE A 312 -3.32 11.76 -5.58
C ILE A 312 -4.82 11.69 -5.30
N LYS A 313 -5.61 12.56 -5.96
CA LYS A 313 -7.05 12.38 -6.14
C LYS A 313 -7.52 12.94 -7.51
N PRO A 314 -8.54 12.35 -8.15
CA PRO A 314 -9.00 12.79 -9.49
C PRO A 314 -9.66 14.17 -9.53
N TRP A 315 -10.19 14.68 -8.42
CA TRP A 315 -10.79 16.02 -8.34
C TRP A 315 -9.77 17.17 -8.37
N ILE A 316 -8.47 16.86 -8.30
CA ILE A 316 -7.39 17.85 -8.41
C ILE A 316 -7.15 18.19 -9.88
N THR A 317 -7.92 19.17 -10.39
CA THR A 317 -7.87 19.60 -11.79
C THR A 317 -6.73 20.58 -12.07
N PRO A 318 -6.24 20.67 -13.33
CA PRO A 318 -5.25 21.69 -13.72
C PRO A 318 -5.74 23.12 -13.45
N GLY A 319 -7.04 23.37 -13.60
CA GLY A 319 -7.66 24.66 -13.30
C GLY A 319 -7.54 25.04 -11.82
N LEU A 320 -7.78 24.08 -10.92
CA LEU A 320 -7.59 24.28 -9.48
C LEU A 320 -6.13 24.59 -9.13
N ILE A 321 -5.18 23.86 -9.73
CA ILE A 321 -3.74 24.11 -9.53
C ILE A 321 -3.35 25.53 -9.99
N ARG A 322 -3.87 26.00 -11.14
CA ARG A 322 -3.66 27.40 -11.58
C ARG A 322 -4.21 28.41 -10.57
N CYS A 323 -5.38 28.14 -10.01
CA CYS A 323 -5.96 29.01 -8.98
C CYS A 323 -5.07 29.05 -7.74
N MET A 324 -4.60 27.90 -7.25
CA MET A 324 -3.71 27.81 -6.08
C MET A 324 -2.38 28.53 -6.30
N ARG A 325 -1.78 28.42 -7.49
CA ARG A 325 -0.56 29.19 -7.83
C ARG A 325 -0.77 30.69 -7.73
N HIS A 326 -1.89 31.21 -8.25
CA HIS A 326 -2.18 32.64 -8.15
C HIS A 326 -2.37 33.08 -6.69
N ARG A 327 -3.09 32.28 -5.90
CA ARG A 327 -3.29 32.50 -4.47
C ARG A 327 -1.97 32.55 -3.71
N ASP A 328 -1.06 31.62 -3.97
CA ASP A 328 0.24 31.55 -3.28
C ASP A 328 1.12 32.76 -3.64
N ARG A 329 1.10 33.22 -4.90
CA ARG A 329 1.79 34.45 -5.28
C ARG A 329 1.25 35.66 -4.53
N LEU A 330 -0.07 35.77 -4.39
CA LEU A 330 -0.69 36.83 -3.57
C LEU A 330 -0.33 36.68 -2.09
N HIS A 331 -0.22 35.44 -1.58
CA HIS A 331 0.22 35.18 -0.21
C HIS A 331 1.65 35.67 0.03
N ILE A 332 2.58 35.31 -0.85
CA ILE A 332 3.97 35.75 -0.81
C ILE A 332 4.04 37.27 -0.89
N LEU A 333 3.30 37.90 -1.80
CA LEU A 333 3.27 39.35 -1.94
C LEU A 333 2.73 40.02 -0.66
N SER A 334 1.67 39.48 -0.08
CA SER A 334 1.10 39.96 1.20
C SER A 334 2.06 39.79 2.38
N ARG A 335 2.92 38.76 2.40
CA ARG A 335 3.96 38.58 3.42
C ARG A 335 5.11 39.56 3.24
N LYS A 336 5.51 39.84 1.99
CA LYS A 336 6.59 40.80 1.67
C LYS A 336 6.21 42.25 1.96
N HIS A 337 4.94 42.61 1.79
CA HIS A 337 4.44 43.96 2.02
C HIS A 337 3.30 43.97 3.06
N PRO A 338 3.61 43.71 4.35
CA PRO A 338 2.58 43.57 5.38
C PRO A 338 1.76 44.85 5.64
N GLN A 339 2.33 46.01 5.30
CA GLN A 339 1.67 47.32 5.42
C GLN A 339 0.69 47.62 4.27
N ASP A 340 0.74 46.86 3.17
CA ASP A 340 -0.20 47.01 2.06
C ASP A 340 -1.53 46.29 2.37
N LEU A 341 -2.45 47.05 2.95
CA LEU A 341 -3.80 46.59 3.28
C LEU A 341 -4.58 46.13 2.05
N LEU A 342 -4.36 46.74 0.88
CA LEU A 342 -5.08 46.38 -0.34
C LEU A 342 -4.66 44.98 -0.81
N THR A 343 -3.35 44.71 -0.87
CA THR A 343 -2.83 43.38 -1.22
C THR A 343 -3.34 42.31 -0.24
N ARG A 344 -3.39 42.60 1.06
CA ARG A 344 -3.93 41.68 2.06
C ARG A 344 -5.42 41.39 1.85
N VAL A 345 -6.22 42.40 1.52
CA VAL A 345 -7.65 42.23 1.22
C VAL A 345 -7.85 41.40 -0.06
N ILE A 346 -7.08 41.67 -1.12
CA ILE A 346 -7.12 40.92 -2.38
C ILE A 346 -6.76 39.45 -2.12
N TYR A 347 -5.66 39.21 -1.41
CA TYR A 347 -5.24 37.87 -1.01
C TYR A 347 -6.34 37.14 -0.24
N ASN A 348 -6.90 37.74 0.81
CA ASN A 348 -7.93 37.10 1.63
C ASN A 348 -9.18 36.74 0.82
N ARG A 349 -9.65 37.63 -0.06
CA ARG A 349 -10.77 37.37 -0.96
C ARG A 349 -10.47 36.21 -1.90
N TYR A 350 -9.30 36.21 -2.52
CA TYR A 350 -8.92 35.18 -3.47
C TYR A 350 -8.65 33.82 -2.80
N ARG A 351 -8.05 33.82 -1.60
CA ARG A 351 -7.90 32.62 -0.75
C ARG A 351 -9.25 31.98 -0.44
N ASN A 352 -10.24 32.78 -0.05
CA ASN A 352 -11.59 32.31 0.23
C ASN A 352 -12.26 31.74 -1.03
N PHE A 353 -12.10 32.41 -2.18
CA PHE A 353 -12.55 31.88 -3.48
C PHE A 353 -11.90 30.52 -3.80
N CYS A 354 -10.58 30.40 -3.67
CA CYS A 354 -9.87 29.14 -3.90
C CYS A 354 -10.33 28.01 -2.97
N ASN A 355 -10.50 28.31 -1.67
CA ASN A 355 -11.01 27.35 -0.69
C ASN A 355 -12.44 26.89 -1.04
N SER A 356 -13.31 27.81 -1.45
CA SER A 356 -14.66 27.47 -1.90
C SER A 356 -14.65 26.62 -3.18
N LEU A 357 -13.78 26.96 -4.13
CA LEU A 357 -13.61 26.19 -5.36
C LEU A 357 -13.12 24.76 -5.08
N LEU A 358 -12.13 24.59 -4.20
CA LEU A 358 -11.62 23.29 -3.77
C LEU A 358 -12.73 22.42 -3.17
N ARG A 359 -13.50 22.98 -2.23
CA ARG A 359 -14.62 22.26 -1.58
C ARG A 359 -15.67 21.84 -2.61
N ARG A 360 -16.04 22.74 -3.53
CA ARG A 360 -17.01 22.46 -4.58
C ARG A 360 -16.56 21.33 -5.50
N LEU A 361 -15.32 21.37 -6.00
CA LEU A 361 -14.79 20.32 -6.89
C LEU A 361 -14.71 18.95 -6.21
N LYS A 362 -14.29 18.92 -4.94
CA LYS A 362 -14.29 17.69 -4.14
C LYS A 362 -15.71 17.12 -3.99
N MET A 363 -16.66 17.96 -3.59
CA MET A 363 -18.06 17.56 -3.40
C MET A 363 -18.73 17.08 -4.70
N GLU A 364 -18.51 17.78 -5.82
CA GLU A 364 -19.04 17.38 -7.14
C GLU A 364 -18.52 16.01 -7.56
N TYR A 365 -17.23 15.73 -7.33
CA TYR A 365 -16.63 14.43 -7.63
C TYR A 365 -17.19 13.31 -6.74
N GLU A 366 -17.28 13.54 -5.43
CA GLU A 366 -17.82 12.57 -4.48
C GLU A 366 -19.29 12.24 -4.82
N LYS A 367 -20.10 13.28 -5.10
CA LYS A 367 -21.48 13.12 -5.57
C LYS A 367 -21.57 12.30 -6.85
N HIS A 368 -20.72 12.61 -7.85
CA HIS A 368 -20.69 11.86 -9.11
C HIS A 368 -20.39 10.38 -8.89
N ILE A 369 -19.40 10.04 -8.07
CA ILE A 369 -19.05 8.64 -7.78
C ILE A 369 -20.21 7.90 -7.13
N LEU A 370 -20.84 8.49 -6.12
CA LEU A 370 -21.96 7.88 -5.42
C LEU A 370 -23.13 7.61 -6.38
N LEU A 371 -23.49 8.61 -7.21
CA LEU A 371 -24.56 8.46 -8.21
C LEU A 371 -24.23 7.40 -9.27
N SER A 372 -22.98 7.32 -9.71
CA SER A 372 -22.55 6.34 -10.74
C SER A 372 -22.59 4.89 -10.26
N ASN A 373 -22.55 4.65 -8.94
CA ASN A 373 -22.48 3.33 -8.35
C ASN A 373 -23.81 2.86 -7.70
N LEU A 374 -24.91 3.59 -7.86
CA LEU A 374 -26.21 3.28 -7.23
C LEU A 374 -26.74 1.87 -7.58
N THR A 375 -26.49 1.38 -8.78
CA THR A 375 -26.95 0.05 -9.24
C THR A 375 -26.12 -1.10 -8.67
N ASN A 376 -24.95 -0.83 -8.09
CA ASN A 376 -24.04 -1.84 -7.55
C ASN A 376 -23.72 -1.56 -6.09
N ALA A 377 -24.51 -2.14 -5.19
CA ALA A 377 -24.39 -1.95 -3.73
C ALA A 377 -22.96 -2.19 -3.21
N LYS A 378 -22.25 -3.19 -3.75
CA LYS A 378 -20.87 -3.49 -3.35
C LYS A 378 -19.90 -2.37 -3.74
N LYS A 379 -20.05 -1.79 -4.95
CA LYS A 379 -19.24 -0.65 -5.38
C LYS A 379 -19.61 0.61 -4.62
N LEU A 380 -20.90 0.86 -4.40
CA LEU A 380 -21.38 1.99 -3.61
C LEU A 380 -20.80 1.98 -2.20
N TRP A 381 -20.84 0.83 -1.52
CA TRP A 381 -20.30 0.70 -0.18
C TRP A 381 -18.79 0.90 -0.12
N ARG A 382 -18.05 0.43 -1.13
CA ARG A 382 -16.62 0.75 -1.28
C ARG A 382 -16.40 2.26 -1.43
N SER A 383 -17.17 2.93 -2.28
CA SER A 383 -17.06 4.39 -2.44
C SER A 383 -17.36 5.15 -1.15
N ILE A 384 -18.37 4.73 -0.38
CA ILE A 384 -18.69 5.33 0.93
C ILE A 384 -17.52 5.12 1.90
N LYS A 385 -16.98 3.90 1.99
CA LYS A 385 -15.81 3.62 2.83
C LYS A 385 -14.61 4.48 2.43
N ASP A 386 -14.35 4.64 1.14
CA ASP A 386 -13.24 5.45 0.64
C ASP A 386 -13.42 6.95 0.94
N ILE A 387 -14.63 7.49 0.85
CA ILE A 387 -14.94 8.91 1.14
C ILE A 387 -14.83 9.20 2.63
N CYS A 388 -15.36 8.30 3.45
CA CYS A 388 -15.36 8.44 4.92
C CYS A 388 -14.04 8.00 5.56
N ASN A 389 -13.03 7.60 4.77
CA ASN A 389 -11.77 7.02 5.24
C ASN A 389 -11.96 5.83 6.20
N LEU A 390 -13.02 5.03 5.99
CA LEU A 390 -13.32 3.81 6.74
C LEU A 390 -12.64 2.57 6.11
N SER A 391 -11.70 2.80 5.20
CA SER A 391 -10.86 1.75 4.66
C SER A 391 -9.86 1.34 5.75
N GLU A 392 -10.20 0.28 6.49
CA GLU A 392 -9.24 -0.36 7.38
C GLU A 392 -8.03 -0.81 6.57
N ASN A 393 -6.83 -0.46 7.04
CA ASN A 393 -5.63 -1.19 6.65
C ASN A 393 -5.89 -2.63 7.08
N LYS A 394 -6.02 -3.54 6.12
CA LYS A 394 -6.08 -4.96 6.45
C LYS A 394 -4.80 -5.28 7.21
N GLU A 395 -4.92 -5.49 8.51
CA GLU A 395 -3.86 -6.16 9.24
C GLU A 395 -3.60 -7.48 8.51
N GLU A 396 -2.33 -7.73 8.21
CA GLU A 396 -1.97 -9.06 7.74
C GLU A 396 -2.44 -10.04 8.81
N PRO A 397 -3.07 -11.17 8.44
CA PRO A 397 -3.64 -12.07 9.43
C PRO A 397 -2.49 -12.77 10.17
N TYR A 398 -1.97 -12.11 11.22
CA TYR A 398 -0.80 -12.53 11.98
C TYR A 398 -1.02 -13.88 12.67
N GLU A 399 -2.27 -14.19 13.04
CA GLU A 399 -2.66 -15.54 13.53
C GLU A 399 -2.40 -16.65 12.50
N LEU A 400 -2.60 -16.35 11.20
CA LEU A 400 -2.27 -17.26 10.12
C LEU A 400 -0.77 -17.28 9.83
N LEU A 401 -0.07 -16.15 9.94
CA LEU A 401 1.34 -15.97 9.58
C LEU A 401 2.36 -16.34 10.69
N GLY A 402 1.89 -16.73 11.87
CA GLY A 402 2.73 -16.99 13.04
C GLY A 402 2.86 -15.72 13.89
N THR A 403 2.44 -15.84 15.14
CA THR A 403 2.47 -14.79 16.16
C THR A 403 3.87 -14.22 16.35
N HIS A 404 4.04 -12.90 16.17
CA HIS A 404 5.14 -12.06 16.66
C HIS A 404 6.56 -12.66 16.67
N GLY A 405 6.97 -13.29 15.58
CA GLY A 405 8.33 -13.81 15.42
C GLY A 405 8.43 -14.63 14.15
N GLU A 406 9.47 -14.34 13.35
CA GLU A 406 9.83 -14.97 12.06
C GLU A 406 8.69 -15.69 11.32
N ILE A 407 8.14 -14.98 10.32
CA ILE A 407 7.12 -15.50 9.39
C ILE A 407 7.64 -16.79 8.74
N ASN A 408 7.22 -17.94 9.24
CA ASN A 408 7.47 -19.22 8.59
C ASN A 408 6.26 -19.57 7.72
N THR A 409 6.21 -18.98 6.53
CA THR A 409 5.17 -19.18 5.50
C THR A 409 4.80 -20.66 5.32
N ILE A 410 5.75 -21.57 5.48
CA ILE A 410 5.53 -23.02 5.35
C ILE A 410 4.63 -23.55 6.47
N GLN A 411 4.83 -23.12 7.72
CA GLN A 411 4.01 -23.57 8.84
C GLN A 411 2.56 -23.07 8.73
N SER A 412 2.38 -21.82 8.28
CA SER A 412 1.06 -21.24 7.99
C SER A 412 0.30 -22.02 6.93
N LEU A 413 0.98 -22.36 5.83
CA LEU A 413 0.42 -23.18 4.76
C LEU A 413 0.09 -24.59 5.26
N ASN A 414 0.95 -25.20 6.07
CA ASN A 414 0.70 -26.52 6.64
C ASN A 414 -0.53 -26.52 7.56
N LYS A 415 -0.75 -25.46 8.36
CA LYS A 415 -1.98 -25.32 9.16
C LYS A 415 -3.24 -25.27 8.28
N CYS A 416 -3.20 -24.49 7.20
CA CYS A 416 -4.30 -24.44 6.24
C CYS A 416 -4.54 -25.80 5.59
N ASN A 417 -3.48 -26.46 5.12
CA ASN A 417 -3.58 -27.77 4.48
C ASN A 417 -4.16 -28.81 5.44
N ASN A 418 -3.70 -28.86 6.70
CA ASN A 418 -4.24 -29.77 7.70
C ASN A 418 -5.75 -29.55 7.91
N TYR A 419 -6.20 -28.30 7.97
CA TYR A 419 -7.64 -28.01 8.06
C TYR A 419 -8.40 -28.54 6.84
N PHE A 420 -7.99 -28.18 5.62
CA PHE A 420 -8.72 -28.56 4.40
C PHE A 420 -8.65 -30.04 4.07
N LEU A 421 -7.58 -30.74 4.47
CA LEU A 421 -7.48 -32.20 4.34
C LEU A 421 -8.43 -32.91 5.31
N ASN A 422 -8.59 -32.38 6.53
CA ASN A 422 -9.36 -33.06 7.57
C ASN A 422 -10.83 -32.67 7.61
N VAL A 423 -11.22 -31.48 7.14
CA VAL A 423 -12.61 -30.98 7.25
C VAL A 423 -13.64 -31.93 6.63
N GLY A 424 -13.29 -32.59 5.52
CA GLY A 424 -14.16 -33.57 4.87
C GLY A 424 -14.36 -34.82 5.73
N HIS A 425 -13.27 -35.36 6.29
CA HIS A 425 -13.31 -36.52 7.17
C HIS A 425 -14.01 -36.20 8.51
N GLU A 426 -13.73 -35.03 9.11
CA GLU A 426 -14.40 -34.56 10.32
C GLU A 426 -15.90 -34.36 10.11
N LEU A 427 -16.31 -33.78 8.98
CA LEU A 427 -17.72 -33.60 8.66
C LEU A 427 -18.41 -34.94 8.41
N ALA A 428 -17.79 -35.84 7.65
CA ALA A 428 -18.30 -37.18 7.41
C ALA A 428 -18.50 -37.95 8.72
N ASN A 429 -17.52 -37.91 9.62
CA ASN A 429 -17.61 -38.56 10.92
C ASN A 429 -18.69 -37.93 11.81
N ARG A 430 -18.87 -36.61 11.75
CA ARG A 430 -19.95 -35.92 12.47
C ARG A 430 -21.32 -36.36 11.98
N ILE A 431 -21.52 -36.44 10.67
CA ILE A 431 -22.76 -36.94 10.06
C ILE A 431 -23.03 -38.39 10.47
N LEU A 432 -22.00 -39.26 10.42
CA LEU A 432 -22.11 -40.66 10.83
C LEU A 432 -22.46 -40.80 12.32
N HIS A 433 -21.84 -39.98 13.18
CA HIS A 433 -22.14 -39.92 14.60
C HIS A 433 -23.57 -39.46 14.87
N ASP A 434 -24.02 -38.39 14.22
CA ASP A 434 -25.39 -37.85 14.36
C ASP A 434 -26.45 -38.87 13.90
N LEU A 435 -26.15 -39.63 12.84
CA LEU A 435 -26.99 -40.70 12.32
C LEU A 435 -26.87 -42.02 13.10
N GLN A 436 -25.97 -42.10 14.10
CA GLN A 436 -25.65 -43.31 14.88
C GLN A 436 -25.43 -44.55 13.99
N THR A 437 -24.70 -44.37 12.89
CA THR A 437 -24.51 -45.41 11.88
C THR A 437 -23.08 -45.37 11.35
N ASP A 438 -22.66 -46.43 10.69
CA ASP A 438 -21.38 -46.49 10.00
C ASP A 438 -21.57 -46.40 8.47
N GLN A 439 -20.48 -46.12 7.77
CA GLN A 439 -20.49 -46.01 6.32
C GLN A 439 -20.95 -47.32 5.64
N ALA A 440 -20.54 -48.48 6.19
CA ALA A 440 -20.89 -49.79 5.66
C ALA A 440 -22.40 -50.04 5.69
N THR A 441 -23.08 -49.70 6.80
CA THR A 441 -24.53 -49.88 6.92
C THR A 441 -25.30 -48.94 5.99
N LEU A 442 -24.83 -47.69 5.79
CA LEU A 442 -25.43 -46.76 4.84
C LEU A 442 -25.33 -47.26 3.40
N VAL A 443 -24.15 -47.70 2.98
CA VAL A 443 -23.92 -48.29 1.65
C VAL A 443 -24.78 -49.54 1.46
N THR A 444 -24.87 -50.40 2.49
CA THR A 444 -25.71 -51.61 2.46
C THR A 444 -27.20 -51.27 2.34
N LYS A 445 -27.71 -50.25 3.03
CA LYS A 445 -29.10 -49.78 2.90
C LYS A 445 -29.41 -49.24 1.50
N VAL A 446 -28.44 -48.60 0.84
CA VAL A 446 -28.57 -48.14 -0.55
C VAL A 446 -28.64 -49.33 -1.51
N HIS A 447 -27.80 -50.35 -1.32
CA HIS A 447 -27.81 -51.56 -2.16
C HIS A 447 -29.00 -52.48 -1.92
N GLN A 448 -29.44 -52.67 -0.68
CA GLN A 448 -30.58 -53.52 -0.33
C GLN A 448 -31.91 -52.98 -0.88
N ASN A 449 -32.01 -51.68 -1.09
CA ASN A 449 -33.23 -51.08 -1.61
C ASN A 449 -33.44 -51.29 -3.12
N ASN A 450 -32.47 -51.82 -3.88
CA ASN A 450 -32.54 -52.34 -5.27
C ASN A 450 -33.43 -51.62 -6.31
N VAL A 451 -33.95 -50.45 -6.00
CA VAL A 451 -34.56 -49.52 -6.92
C VAL A 451 -33.36 -48.83 -7.55
N MET A 452 -32.95 -49.30 -8.73
CA MET A 452 -32.19 -48.44 -9.62
C MET A 452 -32.92 -47.08 -9.61
N PRO A 453 -32.25 -45.98 -9.21
CA PRO A 453 -32.92 -44.70 -9.18
C PRO A 453 -33.56 -44.50 -10.56
N PRO A 454 -34.86 -44.16 -10.65
CA PRO A 454 -35.57 -44.07 -11.93
C PRO A 454 -34.91 -43.06 -12.89
N ASN A 455 -34.01 -42.23 -12.37
CA ASN A 455 -33.14 -41.33 -13.09
C ASN A 455 -31.70 -41.90 -13.08
N SER A 456 -31.40 -42.83 -13.98
CA SER A 456 -30.02 -43.28 -14.21
C SER A 456 -29.15 -42.09 -14.64
N PHE A 457 -28.01 -41.88 -13.98
CA PHE A 457 -27.05 -40.85 -14.37
C PHE A 457 -26.23 -41.32 -15.57
N PHE A 458 -26.48 -40.74 -16.74
CA PHE A 458 -25.69 -40.99 -17.95
C PHE A 458 -24.91 -39.73 -18.31
N MET A 459 -23.58 -39.82 -18.28
CA MET A 459 -22.73 -38.74 -18.79
C MET A 459 -22.70 -38.80 -20.31
N ARG A 460 -23.43 -37.87 -20.94
CA ARG A 460 -23.40 -37.70 -22.39
C ARG A 460 -22.05 -37.10 -22.79
N PRO A 461 -21.50 -37.49 -23.96
CA PRO A 461 -20.38 -36.76 -24.56
C PRO A 461 -20.75 -35.28 -24.69
N THR A 462 -19.83 -34.41 -24.31
CA THR A 462 -19.97 -32.97 -24.49
C THR A 462 -19.74 -32.59 -25.95
N ASP A 463 -20.31 -31.47 -26.36
CA ASP A 463 -20.10 -30.90 -27.69
C ASP A 463 -19.36 -29.55 -27.64
N LYS A 464 -19.01 -29.05 -28.82
CA LYS A 464 -18.27 -27.78 -28.94
C LYS A 464 -19.10 -26.57 -28.49
N TYR A 465 -20.42 -26.62 -28.65
CA TYR A 465 -21.32 -25.51 -28.35
C TYR A 465 -21.56 -25.38 -26.84
N GLU A 466 -21.80 -26.49 -26.16
CA GLU A 466 -21.91 -26.59 -24.71
C GLU A 466 -20.65 -26.01 -24.07
N LEU A 467 -19.48 -26.52 -24.46
CA LEU A 467 -18.21 -26.08 -23.91
C LEU A 467 -17.92 -24.60 -24.22
N GLN A 468 -18.28 -24.12 -25.41
CA GLN A 468 -18.13 -22.71 -25.76
C GLN A 468 -19.04 -21.81 -24.90
N SER A 469 -20.25 -22.24 -24.60
CA SER A 469 -21.20 -21.53 -23.74
C SER A 469 -20.68 -21.45 -22.30
N LEU A 470 -20.08 -22.53 -21.80
CA LEU A 470 -19.45 -22.61 -20.48
C LEU A 470 -18.24 -21.67 -20.38
N ILE A 471 -17.35 -21.67 -21.38
CA ILE A 471 -16.19 -20.76 -21.39
C ILE A 471 -16.64 -19.28 -21.37
N VAL A 472 -17.72 -18.95 -22.09
CA VAL A 472 -18.26 -17.59 -22.13
C VAL A 472 -18.90 -17.18 -20.81
N SER A 473 -19.55 -18.09 -20.09
CA SER A 473 -20.23 -17.82 -18.83
C SER A 473 -19.27 -17.56 -17.66
N LEU A 474 -18.00 -17.99 -17.76
CA LEU A 474 -16.99 -17.77 -16.73
C LEU A 474 -16.82 -16.28 -16.39
N HIS A 475 -16.80 -15.91 -15.13
CA HIS A 475 -16.61 -14.52 -14.74
C HIS A 475 -15.14 -14.08 -14.87
N ASN A 476 -14.88 -12.94 -15.52
CA ASN A 476 -13.53 -12.45 -15.81
C ASN A 476 -12.76 -11.97 -14.56
N ASP A 477 -13.46 -11.70 -13.46
CA ASP A 477 -12.92 -11.20 -12.19
C ASP A 477 -12.53 -12.31 -11.22
N LYS A 478 -12.65 -13.58 -11.63
CA LYS A 478 -12.18 -14.74 -10.86
C LYS A 478 -10.69 -14.98 -11.10
N ALA A 479 -10.02 -15.45 -10.06
CA ALA A 479 -8.61 -15.83 -10.13
C ALA A 479 -8.42 -16.99 -11.11
N PRO A 480 -7.28 -17.03 -11.82
CA PRO A 480 -6.93 -18.18 -12.64
C PRO A 480 -6.75 -19.43 -11.77
N GLY A 481 -6.92 -20.61 -12.37
CA GLY A 481 -6.78 -21.89 -11.68
C GLY A 481 -5.32 -22.28 -11.46
N ILE A 482 -5.09 -23.57 -11.21
CA ILE A 482 -3.74 -24.16 -11.14
C ILE A 482 -2.96 -23.94 -12.45
N ASP A 483 -3.68 -23.78 -13.56
CA ASP A 483 -3.17 -23.49 -14.89
C ASP A 483 -2.64 -22.04 -15.07
N ASP A 484 -2.85 -21.15 -14.09
CA ASP A 484 -2.54 -19.72 -14.18
C ASP A 484 -3.15 -19.03 -15.43
N LEU A 485 -4.20 -19.63 -16.01
CA LEU A 485 -4.83 -19.19 -17.24
C LEU A 485 -6.06 -18.35 -16.93
N SER A 486 -6.00 -17.05 -17.22
CA SER A 486 -7.11 -16.15 -16.90
C SER A 486 -8.36 -16.48 -17.73
N ASN A 487 -9.54 -16.41 -17.12
CA ASN A 487 -10.83 -16.58 -17.82
C ASN A 487 -10.97 -15.63 -19.03
N LYS A 488 -10.35 -14.45 -18.97
CA LYS A 488 -10.30 -13.53 -20.09
C LYS A 488 -9.52 -14.10 -21.28
N LEU A 489 -8.31 -14.62 -21.03
CA LEU A 489 -7.50 -15.24 -22.08
C LEU A 489 -8.20 -16.47 -22.66
N LEU A 490 -8.77 -17.32 -21.80
CA LEU A 490 -9.51 -18.52 -22.21
C LEU A 490 -10.63 -18.18 -23.20
N LYS A 491 -11.40 -17.11 -22.91
CA LYS A 491 -12.45 -16.62 -23.82
C LYS A 491 -11.92 -16.10 -25.15
N ASP A 492 -10.74 -15.50 -25.16
CA ASP A 492 -10.14 -14.94 -26.39
C ASP A 492 -9.60 -16.04 -27.33
N ILE A 493 -9.06 -17.14 -26.75
CA ILE A 493 -8.49 -18.27 -27.49
C ILE A 493 -9.47 -19.43 -27.72
N LYS A 494 -10.69 -19.36 -27.16
CA LYS A 494 -11.67 -20.45 -27.12
C LYS A 494 -11.88 -21.12 -28.48
N ASP A 495 -11.97 -20.33 -29.55
CA ASP A 495 -12.32 -20.83 -30.90
C ASP A 495 -11.28 -21.83 -31.42
N VAL A 496 -10.05 -21.74 -30.92
CA VAL A 496 -8.92 -22.57 -31.36
C VAL A 496 -8.75 -23.79 -30.45
N ILE A 497 -8.97 -23.63 -29.14
CA ILE A 497 -8.80 -24.70 -28.16
C ILE A 497 -10.05 -25.57 -27.99
N ILE A 498 -11.21 -25.14 -28.47
CA ILE A 498 -12.47 -25.85 -28.23
C ILE A 498 -12.42 -27.29 -28.77
N HIS A 499 -11.81 -27.48 -29.94
CA HIS A 499 -11.79 -28.78 -30.59
C HIS A 499 -10.95 -29.81 -29.83
N PRO A 500 -9.68 -29.54 -29.47
CA PRO A 500 -8.89 -30.48 -28.66
C PRO A 500 -9.50 -30.67 -27.26
N LEU A 501 -10.09 -29.63 -26.66
CA LEU A 501 -10.64 -29.73 -25.31
C LEU A 501 -11.91 -30.59 -25.25
N THR A 502 -12.81 -30.48 -26.25
CA THR A 502 -13.97 -31.39 -26.39
C THR A 502 -13.54 -32.85 -26.50
N PHE A 503 -12.49 -33.13 -27.28
CA PHE A 503 -11.97 -34.49 -27.42
C PHE A 503 -11.44 -35.04 -26.09
N ILE A 504 -10.59 -34.27 -25.40
CA ILE A 504 -10.01 -34.65 -24.10
C ILE A 504 -11.10 -34.95 -23.06
N ILE A 505 -12.13 -34.11 -22.98
CA ILE A 505 -13.24 -34.30 -22.05
C ILE A 505 -14.00 -35.58 -22.41
N ASN A 506 -14.34 -35.80 -23.69
CA ASN A 506 -15.06 -37.00 -24.11
C ASN A 506 -14.26 -38.29 -23.86
N CYS A 507 -12.95 -38.29 -24.14
CA CYS A 507 -12.09 -39.43 -23.79
C CYS A 507 -12.05 -39.70 -22.28
N SER A 508 -12.03 -38.65 -21.45
CA SER A 508 -12.12 -38.79 -19.99
C SER A 508 -13.44 -39.40 -19.55
N LEU A 509 -14.56 -38.97 -20.14
CA LEU A 509 -15.89 -39.49 -19.86
C LEU A 509 -16.04 -40.97 -20.29
N GLU A 510 -15.55 -41.33 -21.47
CA GLU A 510 -15.59 -42.70 -22.00
C GLU A 510 -14.71 -43.67 -21.19
N ASN A 511 -13.48 -43.24 -20.88
CA ASN A 511 -12.53 -44.06 -20.12
C ASN A 511 -12.84 -44.10 -18.62
N GLY A 512 -13.69 -43.20 -18.11
CA GLY A 512 -14.00 -43.10 -16.68
C GLY A 512 -12.79 -42.65 -15.84
N CYS A 513 -11.90 -41.86 -16.45
CA CYS A 513 -10.65 -41.39 -15.83
C CYS A 513 -10.77 -39.90 -15.50
N ALA A 514 -10.47 -39.52 -14.26
CA ALA A 514 -10.36 -38.11 -13.88
C ALA A 514 -9.13 -37.47 -14.54
N LEU A 515 -9.29 -36.27 -15.10
CA LEU A 515 -8.22 -35.48 -15.72
C LEU A 515 -7.22 -35.04 -14.64
N LYS A 516 -5.98 -35.55 -14.70
CA LYS A 516 -4.88 -35.13 -13.81
C LYS A 516 -3.81 -34.40 -14.61
N MET A 517 -3.40 -33.21 -14.14
CA MET A 517 -2.21 -32.53 -14.65
C MET A 517 -0.99 -32.92 -13.81
N LYS A 518 0.14 -33.24 -14.45
CA LYS A 518 1.44 -33.44 -13.76
C LYS A 518 1.97 -32.07 -13.31
N GLU A 519 2.43 -31.99 -12.05
CA GLU A 519 3.16 -30.81 -11.55
C GLU A 519 4.58 -30.81 -12.12
N GLU A 520 4.86 -29.91 -13.08
CA GLU A 520 6.23 -29.52 -13.43
C GLU A 520 6.40 -28.02 -13.19
N SER A 521 6.83 -27.66 -11.97
CA SER A 521 7.32 -26.31 -11.67
C SER A 521 8.32 -26.37 -10.51
N PRO A 522 9.64 -26.35 -10.77
CA PRO A 522 10.66 -26.40 -9.73
C PRO A 522 10.89 -25.07 -8.98
N GLU A 523 10.12 -24.01 -9.25
CA GLU A 523 10.35 -22.68 -8.65
C GLU A 523 9.22 -22.14 -7.75
N TYR A 524 8.10 -22.85 -7.60
CA TYR A 524 7.07 -22.45 -6.63
C TYR A 524 6.46 -23.69 -5.98
N ASN A 525 6.81 -23.94 -4.72
CA ASN A 525 6.07 -24.84 -3.84
C ASN A 525 4.66 -24.28 -3.61
N LYS A 526 3.77 -24.44 -4.59
CA LYS A 526 2.32 -24.37 -4.37
C LYS A 526 1.91 -25.75 -3.91
N THR A 527 1.61 -25.85 -2.63
CA THR A 527 1.18 -27.09 -1.99
C THR A 527 -0.09 -27.60 -2.66
N THR A 528 -0.10 -28.89 -2.93
CA THR A 528 -1.13 -29.65 -3.64
C THR A 528 -2.50 -29.43 -2.98
N LEU A 529 -3.39 -28.67 -3.63
CA LEU A 529 -4.83 -28.84 -3.45
C LEU A 529 -5.22 -30.02 -4.34
N ALA A 530 -5.04 -31.22 -3.79
CA ALA A 530 -5.65 -32.42 -4.35
C ALA A 530 -7.15 -32.12 -4.44
N LEU A 531 -7.68 -32.04 -5.67
CA LEU A 531 -9.10 -32.26 -5.86
C LEU A 531 -9.42 -33.55 -5.14
N ASN A 532 -10.38 -33.52 -4.22
CA ASN A 532 -11.01 -34.69 -3.64
C ASN A 532 -11.46 -35.60 -4.80
N VAL A 533 -10.60 -36.54 -5.17
CA VAL A 533 -10.95 -37.66 -6.04
C VAL A 533 -11.05 -38.84 -5.07
N PRO A 534 -12.25 -39.38 -4.84
CA PRO A 534 -12.39 -40.67 -4.17
C PRO A 534 -11.47 -41.66 -4.87
N ASP A 535 -10.77 -42.46 -4.09
CA ASP A 535 -9.79 -43.46 -4.51
C ASP A 535 -10.12 -44.03 -5.91
N VAL A 536 -9.17 -43.93 -6.85
CA VAL A 536 -9.35 -44.44 -8.23
C VAL A 536 -9.63 -45.95 -8.21
N ASN A 537 -9.24 -46.65 -7.14
CA ASN A 537 -9.62 -48.04 -6.90
C ASN A 537 -11.13 -48.21 -6.64
N TYR A 538 -11.78 -47.24 -5.99
CA TYR A 538 -13.23 -47.25 -5.74
C TYR A 538 -14.05 -47.20 -7.03
N PHE A 539 -13.65 -46.37 -8.00
CA PHE A 539 -14.33 -46.30 -9.30
C PHE A 539 -14.02 -47.49 -10.22
N LYS A 540 -12.82 -48.07 -10.13
CA LYS A 540 -12.50 -49.34 -10.81
C LYS A 540 -13.30 -50.50 -10.23
N GLN A 541 -13.49 -50.52 -8.91
CA GLN A 541 -14.30 -51.52 -8.21
C GLN A 541 -15.79 -51.38 -8.54
N LEU A 542 -16.32 -50.15 -8.59
CA LEU A 542 -17.71 -49.90 -9.02
C LEU A 542 -17.96 -50.35 -10.47
N ARG A 543 -16.97 -50.21 -11.37
CA ARG A 543 -17.10 -50.62 -12.78
C ARG A 543 -16.97 -52.13 -12.97
N SER A 544 -16.26 -52.85 -12.09
CA SER A 544 -16.25 -54.31 -12.07
C SER A 544 -17.47 -54.92 -11.42
N GLU A 545 -18.15 -54.19 -10.53
CA GLU A 545 -19.38 -54.63 -9.85
C GLU A 545 -20.66 -54.30 -10.66
N LEU A 546 -20.56 -53.45 -11.69
CA LEU A 546 -21.65 -53.07 -12.60
C LEU A 546 -21.65 -53.81 -13.97
N ARG A 547 -20.67 -54.67 -14.22
CA ARG A 547 -20.66 -55.66 -15.32
C ARG A 547 -20.92 -57.03 -14.73
#